data_AF-A0A6G4WUG1-F1
#
_entry.id   AF-A0A6G4WUG1-F1
#
_cell.length_a   1.000
_cell.length_b   1.000
_cell.length_c   1.000
_cell.angle_alpha   90.00
_cell.angle_beta   90.00
_cell.angle_gamma   90.00
#
_symmetry.space_group_name_H-M   'P 1'
#
loop_
_entity.id
_entity.type
_entity.pdbx_description
1 polymer ?
#
loop_
_entity_poly.entity_id
_entity_poly.type
_entity_poly.pdbx_seq_one_letter_code
_entity_poly.pdbx_strand_id
1 'polypeptide(L)'
;MPEPTAPDQRPASRRKPKPAVRSAADRLLHVLGAFDQHNTALSLSDISRRAELPLATAHRLVGALARWGALERDERGDYHIGLRLWELAALAPRGLGMRQAAMPFLEDLYEATHENVHLAVRDGLEVVYIERISARGAVGVRSRVGARWPLHATGVGLVLLAHGSAQLQEQVCAGPLASFTPHTVTEPARLRRTLAEVRRSGCAVSDRQITEDALSVAAPVRGARGTVVASVSVVVHAQDAPTRALIPAVRVAARGVSRSLGWRPCQAPVTDSGGTHGV
;
A
#
# COMPACT_ATOMS: atom_id res chain seq x y z
N MET A 1 15.34 -73.75 -13.41
CA MET A 1 14.81 -72.39 -13.60
C MET A 1 14.58 -71.74 -12.24
N PRO A 2 15.55 -71.01 -11.68
CA PRO A 2 15.30 -70.03 -10.61
C PRO A 2 15.29 -68.59 -11.16
N GLU A 3 14.45 -67.74 -10.55
CA GLU A 3 14.25 -66.30 -10.84
C GLU A 3 15.54 -65.47 -10.77
N PRO A 4 15.69 -64.41 -11.60
CA PRO A 4 16.73 -63.42 -11.44
C PRO A 4 16.33 -62.39 -10.37
N THR A 5 17.16 -62.30 -9.33
CA THR A 5 17.07 -61.35 -8.22
C THR A 5 17.15 -59.90 -8.71
N ALA A 6 16.14 -59.09 -8.41
CA ALA A 6 16.12 -57.66 -8.70
C ALA A 6 17.18 -56.88 -7.89
N PRO A 7 17.79 -55.82 -8.44
CA PRO A 7 18.80 -55.04 -7.73
C PRO A 7 18.20 -54.14 -6.64
N ASP A 8 18.87 -54.15 -5.48
CA ASP A 8 18.69 -53.30 -4.30
C ASP A 8 18.76 -51.80 -4.67
N GLN A 9 17.61 -51.14 -4.83
CA GLN A 9 17.52 -49.69 -4.98
C GLN A 9 17.35 -49.06 -3.60
N ARG A 10 18.48 -48.75 -2.96
CA ARG A 10 18.50 -47.83 -1.81
C ARG A 10 18.07 -46.44 -2.27
N PRO A 11 17.09 -45.79 -1.62
CA PRO A 11 16.66 -44.46 -2.02
C PRO A 11 17.78 -43.44 -1.77
N ALA A 12 18.20 -42.77 -2.84
CA ALA A 12 19.13 -41.65 -2.78
C ALA A 12 18.62 -40.59 -1.79
N SER A 13 19.43 -40.26 -0.79
CA SER A 13 19.08 -39.27 0.22
C SER A 13 18.86 -37.91 -0.44
N ARG A 14 17.61 -37.43 -0.40
CA ARG A 14 17.26 -36.05 -0.79
C ARG A 14 17.99 -35.09 0.15
N ARG A 15 19.10 -34.54 -0.32
CA ARG A 15 19.86 -33.49 0.36
C ARG A 15 18.96 -32.27 0.56
N LYS A 16 18.63 -31.95 1.82
CA LYS A 16 17.89 -30.73 2.16
C LYS A 16 18.63 -29.50 1.58
N PRO A 17 17.94 -28.55 0.94
CA PRO A 17 18.59 -27.36 0.41
C PRO A 17 19.22 -26.57 1.56
N LYS A 18 20.52 -26.25 1.41
CA LYS A 18 21.28 -25.44 2.37
C LYS A 18 20.67 -24.03 2.40
N PRO A 19 20.39 -23.43 3.57
CA PRO A 19 19.84 -22.08 3.62
C PRO A 19 20.79 -21.13 2.90
N ALA A 20 20.26 -20.33 1.98
CA ALA A 20 21.05 -19.39 1.19
C ALA A 20 21.79 -18.43 2.13
N VAL A 21 23.11 -18.35 1.99
CA VAL A 21 23.93 -17.42 2.78
C VAL A 21 23.54 -16.00 2.39
N ARG A 22 22.93 -15.24 3.32
CA ARG A 22 22.55 -13.83 3.09
C ARG A 22 23.77 -13.03 2.64
N SER A 23 23.65 -12.32 1.52
CA SER A 23 24.72 -11.47 0.99
C SER A 23 24.97 -10.27 1.91
N ALA A 24 26.05 -9.52 1.68
CA ALA A 24 26.28 -8.26 2.40
C ALA A 24 25.15 -7.24 2.18
N ALA A 25 24.62 -7.17 0.96
CA ALA A 25 23.50 -6.30 0.61
C ALA A 25 22.22 -6.71 1.35
N ASP A 26 21.89 -8.01 1.38
CA ASP A 26 20.70 -8.50 2.09
C ASP A 26 20.77 -8.14 3.57
N ARG A 27 21.94 -8.33 4.20
CA ARG A 27 22.11 -8.00 5.62
C ARG A 27 21.94 -6.51 5.91
N LEU A 28 22.40 -5.63 5.02
CA LEU A 28 22.15 -4.18 5.14
C LEU A 28 20.65 -3.87 5.04
N LEU A 29 19.95 -4.47 4.08
CA LEU A 29 18.50 -4.30 3.93
C LEU A 29 17.73 -4.83 5.15
N HIS A 30 18.17 -5.93 5.74
CA HIS A 30 17.61 -6.45 7.00
C HIS A 30 17.85 -5.52 8.20
N VAL A 31 19.01 -4.84 8.26
CA VAL A 31 19.25 -3.81 9.29
C VAL A 31 18.27 -2.64 9.12
N LEU A 32 18.05 -2.16 7.90
CA LEU A 32 17.06 -1.11 7.63
C LEU A 32 15.63 -1.60 7.90
N GLY A 33 15.32 -2.84 7.55
CA GLY A 33 14.03 -3.48 7.80
C GLY A 33 13.77 -3.82 9.28
N ALA A 34 14.75 -3.66 10.17
CA ALA A 34 14.53 -3.77 11.61
C ALA A 34 13.65 -2.61 12.13
N PHE A 35 13.68 -1.46 11.48
CA PHE A 35 12.87 -0.30 11.84
C PHE A 35 11.45 -0.43 11.28
N ASP A 36 10.47 -0.06 12.08
CA ASP A 36 9.07 0.01 11.66
C ASP A 36 8.32 1.12 12.41
N GLN A 37 7.03 1.25 12.13
CA GLN A 37 6.16 2.27 12.73
C GLN A 37 6.01 2.20 14.27
N HIS A 38 6.39 1.08 14.90
CA HIS A 38 6.38 0.87 16.34
C HIS A 38 7.78 0.92 16.95
N ASN A 39 8.82 0.84 16.12
CA ASN A 39 10.22 0.71 16.50
C ASN A 39 11.05 1.71 15.69
N THR A 40 10.80 3.00 15.91
CA THR A 40 11.44 4.10 15.17
C THR A 40 12.84 4.45 15.69
N ALA A 41 13.11 4.12 16.96
CA ALA A 41 14.41 4.23 17.60
C ALA A 41 14.76 2.86 18.20
N LEU A 42 15.96 2.35 17.91
CA LEU A 42 16.39 1.02 18.32
C LEU A 42 17.84 1.01 18.80
N SER A 43 18.08 0.33 19.91
CA SER A 43 19.45 0.02 20.33
C SER A 43 20.13 -0.94 19.36
N LEU A 44 21.46 -1.00 19.38
CA LEU A 44 22.21 -1.94 18.55
C LEU A 44 21.79 -3.40 18.80
N SER A 45 21.52 -3.75 20.06
CA SER A 45 21.08 -5.09 20.45
C SER A 45 19.70 -5.43 19.88
N ASP A 46 18.79 -4.46 19.83
CA ASP A 46 17.47 -4.66 19.25
C ASP A 46 17.54 -4.80 17.72
N ILE A 47 18.38 -4.00 17.06
CA ILE A 47 18.66 -4.14 15.62
C ILE A 47 19.22 -5.53 15.32
N SER A 48 20.21 -5.98 16.09
CA SER A 48 20.81 -7.32 15.94
C SER A 48 19.76 -8.42 16.06
N ARG A 49 18.89 -8.34 17.07
CA ARG A 49 17.80 -9.31 17.30
C ARG A 49 16.79 -9.31 16.16
N ARG A 50 16.32 -8.13 15.72
CA ARG A 50 15.27 -7.98 14.70
C ARG A 50 15.76 -8.27 13.29
N ALA A 51 17.01 -7.94 12.97
CA ALA A 51 17.64 -8.28 11.70
C ALA A 51 18.10 -9.75 11.63
N GLU A 52 18.05 -10.47 12.76
CA GLU A 52 18.57 -11.83 12.93
C GLU A 52 20.06 -11.93 12.55
N LEU A 53 20.87 -10.98 13.04
CA LEU A 53 22.29 -10.89 12.75
C LEU A 53 23.11 -11.00 14.04
N PRO A 54 24.29 -11.66 14.03
CA PRO A 54 25.21 -11.59 15.16
C PRO A 54 25.58 -10.15 15.49
N LEU A 55 25.69 -9.82 16.78
CA LEU A 55 25.90 -8.45 17.27
C LEU A 55 27.11 -7.77 16.61
N ALA A 56 28.23 -8.47 16.46
CA ALA A 56 29.42 -7.94 15.78
C ALA A 56 29.16 -7.58 14.31
N THR A 57 28.33 -8.37 13.61
CA THR A 57 27.93 -8.08 12.22
C THR A 57 26.99 -6.89 12.17
N ALA A 58 25.98 -6.85 13.05
CA ALA A 58 25.06 -5.72 13.15
C ALA A 58 25.82 -4.41 13.43
N HIS A 59 26.77 -4.43 14.38
CA HIS A 59 27.60 -3.27 14.72
C HIS A 59 28.32 -2.69 13.50
N ARG A 60 28.99 -3.56 12.72
CA ARG A 60 29.71 -3.12 11.52
C ARG A 60 28.78 -2.54 10.46
N LEU A 61 27.62 -3.14 10.25
CA LEU A 61 26.64 -2.70 9.24
C LEU A 61 25.94 -1.40 9.65
N VAL A 62 25.50 -1.31 10.91
CA VAL A 62 24.91 -0.09 11.50
C VAL A 62 25.93 1.05 11.43
N GLY A 63 27.19 0.80 11.81
CA GLY A 63 28.24 1.82 11.70
C GLY A 63 28.49 2.28 10.26
N ALA A 64 28.37 1.40 9.27
CA ALA A 64 28.48 1.78 7.85
C ALA A 64 27.29 2.64 7.39
N LEU A 65 26.07 2.26 7.75
CA LEU A 65 24.86 3.04 7.47
C LEU A 65 24.89 4.40 8.17
N ALA A 66 25.40 4.45 9.40
CA ALA A 66 25.55 5.69 10.15
C ALA A 66 26.56 6.63 9.51
N ARG A 67 27.73 6.13 9.10
CA ARG A 67 28.73 6.94 8.37
C ARG A 67 28.20 7.46 7.03
N TRP A 68 27.33 6.70 6.36
CA TRP A 68 26.69 7.13 5.12
C TRP A 68 25.49 8.08 5.34
N GLY A 69 25.01 8.20 6.59
CA GLY A 69 23.87 9.06 6.97
C GLY A 69 22.49 8.41 6.83
N ALA A 70 22.42 7.10 6.55
CA ALA A 70 21.15 6.36 6.52
C ALA A 70 20.61 6.05 7.91
N LEU A 71 21.50 5.95 8.90
CA LEU A 71 21.12 5.89 10.30
C LEU A 71 21.79 7.04 11.03
N GLU A 72 21.15 7.51 12.07
CA GLU A 72 21.69 8.49 12.99
C GLU A 72 21.59 7.91 14.40
N ARG A 73 22.47 8.34 15.30
CA ARG A 73 22.49 7.87 16.68
C ARG A 73 22.17 9.03 17.59
N ASP A 74 21.18 8.86 18.46
CA ASP A 74 20.79 9.87 19.43
C ASP A 74 21.71 9.88 20.66
N GLU A 75 21.46 10.82 21.58
CA GLU A 75 22.23 10.97 22.83
C GLU A 75 22.08 9.78 23.78
N ARG A 76 20.96 9.04 23.68
CA ARG A 76 20.69 7.83 24.47
C ARG A 76 21.41 6.61 23.91
N GLY A 77 21.96 6.75 22.71
CA GLY A 77 22.71 5.72 22.01
C GLY A 77 21.84 4.81 21.14
N ASP A 78 20.56 5.14 20.97
CA ASP A 78 19.64 4.48 20.06
C ASP A 78 19.84 5.01 18.64
N TYR A 79 19.57 4.16 17.66
CA TYR A 79 19.64 4.53 16.26
C TYR A 79 18.26 4.84 15.71
N HIS A 80 18.17 5.80 14.80
CA HIS A 80 16.96 6.13 14.03
C HIS A 80 17.30 6.25 12.54
N ILE A 81 16.27 6.25 11.69
CA ILE A 81 16.44 6.50 10.25
C ILE A 81 16.96 7.92 10.04
N GLY A 82 18.13 8.04 9.40
CA GLY A 82 18.81 9.30 9.16
C GLY A 82 18.33 10.02 7.90
N LEU A 83 18.68 11.31 7.80
CA LEU A 83 18.20 12.21 6.74
C LEU A 83 18.55 11.73 5.32
N ARG A 84 19.69 11.05 5.13
CA ARG A 84 20.14 10.61 3.80
C ARG A 84 19.15 9.66 3.10
N LEU A 85 18.47 8.81 3.86
CA LEU A 85 17.45 7.92 3.30
C LEU A 85 16.22 8.72 2.84
N TRP A 86 15.86 9.78 3.55
CA TRP A 86 14.78 10.67 3.13
C TRP A 86 15.15 11.42 1.85
N GLU A 87 16.38 11.94 1.73
CA GLU A 87 16.87 12.60 0.51
C GLU A 87 16.74 11.67 -0.71
N LEU A 88 17.07 10.38 -0.57
CA LEU A 88 16.91 9.40 -1.65
C LEU A 88 15.45 9.07 -1.93
N ALA A 89 14.63 8.93 -0.89
CA ALA A 89 13.19 8.73 -1.05
C ALA A 89 12.53 9.93 -1.75
N ALA A 90 13.03 11.15 -1.52
CA ALA A 90 12.56 12.37 -2.17
C ALA A 90 12.82 12.38 -3.69
N LEU A 91 13.86 11.69 -4.16
CA LEU A 91 14.11 11.51 -5.59
C LEU A 91 13.13 10.54 -6.26
N ALA A 92 12.36 9.76 -5.49
CA ALA A 92 11.46 8.76 -6.03
C ALA A 92 10.21 9.44 -6.65
N PRO A 93 9.98 9.33 -7.98
CA PRO A 93 8.83 9.97 -8.62
C PRO A 93 7.49 9.43 -8.14
N ARG A 94 7.48 8.15 -7.71
CA ARG A 94 6.28 7.43 -7.28
C ARG A 94 5.77 7.84 -5.91
N GLY A 95 6.66 8.35 -5.04
CA GLY A 95 6.34 8.71 -3.66
C GLY A 95 6.13 10.21 -3.51
N LEU A 96 7.24 10.97 -3.47
CA LEU A 96 7.19 12.39 -3.14
C LEU A 96 6.54 13.24 -4.23
N GLY A 97 6.81 12.96 -5.51
CA GLY A 97 6.18 13.68 -6.63
C GLY A 97 4.67 13.46 -6.68
N MET A 98 4.21 12.22 -6.45
CA MET A 98 2.78 11.91 -6.35
C MET A 98 2.13 12.59 -5.15
N ARG A 99 2.79 12.54 -3.98
CA ARG A 99 2.33 13.21 -2.76
C ARG A 99 2.15 14.72 -3.01
N GLN A 100 3.17 15.39 -3.52
CA GLN A 100 3.14 16.83 -3.82
C GLN A 100 2.00 17.18 -4.81
N ALA A 101 1.84 16.38 -5.87
CA ALA A 101 0.75 16.56 -6.82
C ALA A 101 -0.64 16.31 -6.22
N ALA A 102 -0.73 15.49 -5.17
CA ALA A 102 -1.99 15.14 -4.51
C ALA A 102 -2.40 16.12 -3.41
N MET A 103 -1.44 16.72 -2.70
CA MET A 103 -1.69 17.50 -1.47
C MET A 103 -2.85 18.50 -1.57
N PRO A 104 -2.92 19.38 -2.58
CA PRO A 104 -4.01 20.37 -2.65
C PRO A 104 -5.40 19.74 -2.67
N PHE A 105 -5.55 18.61 -3.36
CA PHE A 105 -6.83 17.91 -3.46
C PHE A 105 -7.18 17.10 -2.21
N LEU A 106 -6.16 16.64 -1.47
CA LEU A 106 -6.37 15.97 -0.19
C LEU A 106 -6.78 16.99 0.87
N GLU A 107 -6.19 18.18 0.85
CA GLU A 107 -6.54 19.32 1.71
C GLU A 107 -7.96 19.80 1.41
N ASP A 108 -8.34 20.00 0.14
CA ASP A 108 -9.72 20.36 -0.23
C ASP A 108 -10.74 19.31 0.25
N LEU A 109 -10.42 18.02 0.09
CA LEU A 109 -11.27 16.93 0.56
C LEU A 109 -11.37 16.90 2.08
N TYR A 110 -10.26 17.17 2.77
CA TYR A 110 -10.21 17.28 4.21
C TYR A 110 -11.05 18.47 4.69
N GLU A 111 -10.92 19.66 4.11
CA GLU A 111 -11.71 20.84 4.50
C GLU A 111 -13.20 20.64 4.20
N ALA A 112 -13.55 19.93 3.13
CA ALA A 112 -14.94 19.64 2.79
C ALA A 112 -15.60 18.59 3.71
N THR A 113 -14.82 17.77 4.41
CA THR A 113 -15.36 16.64 5.19
C THR A 113 -15.02 16.70 6.68
N HIS A 114 -13.91 17.34 7.04
CA HIS A 114 -13.26 17.29 8.36
C HIS A 114 -13.03 15.86 8.87
N GLU A 115 -12.72 14.94 7.96
CA GLU A 115 -12.57 13.51 8.23
C GLU A 115 -11.16 13.01 7.86
N ASN A 116 -10.84 11.75 8.17
CA ASN A 116 -9.53 11.20 7.82
C ASN A 116 -9.41 11.01 6.30
N VAL A 117 -8.46 11.69 5.66
CA VAL A 117 -8.16 11.53 4.23
C VAL A 117 -6.86 10.77 4.05
N HIS A 118 -6.85 9.79 3.16
CA HIS A 118 -5.69 8.96 2.87
C HIS A 118 -5.35 8.94 1.39
N LEU A 119 -4.06 8.87 1.09
CA LEU A 119 -3.50 8.50 -0.20
C LEU A 119 -2.68 7.23 -0.05
N ALA A 120 -2.96 6.22 -0.86
CA ALA A 120 -2.25 4.94 -0.84
C ALA A 120 -1.89 4.44 -2.23
N VAL A 121 -0.78 3.70 -2.30
CA VAL A 121 -0.34 2.96 -3.49
C VAL A 121 -0.28 1.47 -3.21
N ARG A 122 -0.20 0.67 -4.27
CA ARG A 122 0.02 -0.77 -4.15
C ARG A 122 1.50 -1.08 -4.17
N ASP A 123 1.93 -1.94 -3.27
CA ASP A 123 3.23 -2.61 -3.30
C ASP A 123 3.02 -4.12 -3.10
N GLY A 124 3.29 -4.91 -4.14
CA GLY A 124 2.96 -6.34 -4.14
C GLY A 124 1.46 -6.60 -3.93
N LEU A 125 1.15 -7.33 -2.84
CA LEU A 125 -0.21 -7.71 -2.40
C LEU A 125 -0.79 -6.81 -1.30
N GLU A 126 -0.11 -5.69 -1.02
CA GLU A 126 -0.46 -4.79 0.07
C GLU A 126 -0.65 -3.35 -0.44
N VAL A 127 -1.38 -2.57 0.34
CA VAL A 127 -1.41 -1.11 0.23
C VAL A 127 -0.35 -0.50 1.13
N VAL A 128 0.25 0.59 0.68
CA VAL A 128 1.16 1.43 1.45
C VAL A 128 0.59 2.85 1.47
N TYR A 129 0.35 3.38 2.65
CA TYR A 129 -0.12 4.76 2.82
C TYR A 129 1.03 5.74 2.58
N ILE A 130 0.87 6.63 1.60
CA ILE A 130 1.83 7.69 1.26
C ILE A 130 1.53 8.96 2.06
N GLU A 131 0.25 9.26 2.27
CA GLU A 131 -0.17 10.46 2.99
C GLU A 131 -1.43 10.19 3.82
N ARG A 132 -1.53 10.91 4.94
CA ARG A 132 -2.71 10.95 5.80
C ARG A 132 -2.91 12.37 6.36
N ILE A 133 -4.10 12.91 6.14
CA ILE A 133 -4.60 14.12 6.82
C ILE A 133 -5.69 13.68 7.80
N SER A 134 -5.63 14.12 9.06
CA SER A 134 -6.55 13.68 10.12
C SER A 134 -7.12 14.86 10.88
N ALA A 135 -8.44 14.84 11.13
CA ALA A 135 -9.08 15.83 11.97
C ALA A 135 -8.94 15.46 13.45
N ARG A 136 -8.94 16.48 14.32
CA ARG A 136 -9.02 16.32 15.78
C ARG A 136 -10.46 15.89 16.15
N GLY A 137 -10.75 14.60 16.05
CA GLY A 137 -12.08 14.03 16.36
C GLY A 137 -12.59 13.01 15.35
N ALA A 138 -11.92 12.86 14.21
CA ALA A 138 -12.23 11.78 13.28
C ALA A 138 -11.86 10.42 13.87
N VAL A 139 -12.41 9.34 13.29
CA VAL A 139 -12.18 7.96 13.74
C VAL A 139 -10.70 7.73 14.06
N GLY A 140 -10.43 7.05 15.17
CA GLY A 140 -9.09 6.65 15.60
C GLY A 140 -8.47 5.60 14.68
N VAL A 141 -8.23 5.94 13.41
CA VAL A 141 -7.66 5.02 12.44
C VAL A 141 -6.18 4.81 12.77
N ARG A 142 -5.72 3.56 12.80
CA ARG A 142 -4.30 3.20 13.00
C ARG A 142 -3.41 3.46 11.77
N SER A 143 -3.94 4.03 10.69
CA SER A 143 -3.20 4.28 9.45
C SER A 143 -2.15 5.36 9.65
N ARG A 144 -0.86 5.04 9.62
CA ARG A 144 0.22 6.04 9.57
C ARG A 144 0.87 6.04 8.18
N VAL A 145 1.54 7.13 7.81
CA VAL A 145 2.37 7.13 6.59
C VAL A 145 3.38 5.99 6.69
N GLY A 146 3.50 5.19 5.62
CA GLY A 146 4.32 3.98 5.58
C GLY A 146 3.65 2.70 6.11
N ALA A 147 2.47 2.80 6.74
CA ALA A 147 1.74 1.62 7.21
C ALA A 147 1.28 0.75 6.03
N ARG A 148 1.30 -0.57 6.25
CA ARG A 148 0.94 -1.58 5.25
C ARG A 148 -0.33 -2.33 5.64
N TRP A 149 -1.20 -2.58 4.67
CA TRP A 149 -2.43 -3.33 4.87
C TRP A 149 -2.76 -4.26 3.70
N PRO A 150 -3.45 -5.38 3.92
CA PRO A 150 -3.89 -6.24 2.82
C PRO A 150 -4.83 -5.52 1.84
N LEU A 151 -4.69 -5.82 0.54
CA LEU A 151 -5.51 -5.22 -0.51
C LEU A 151 -7.02 -5.49 -0.35
N HIS A 152 -7.42 -6.66 0.15
CA HIS A 152 -8.83 -7.04 0.22
C HIS A 152 -9.63 -6.33 1.31
N ALA A 153 -8.95 -5.87 2.37
CA ALA A 153 -9.60 -5.44 3.60
C ALA A 153 -9.81 -3.92 3.70
N THR A 154 -9.23 -3.13 2.79
CA THR A 154 -9.28 -1.66 2.84
C THR A 154 -9.99 -1.07 1.62
N GLY A 155 -10.68 0.07 1.77
CA GLY A 155 -11.33 0.75 0.64
C GLY A 155 -10.34 1.11 -0.47
N VAL A 156 -9.19 1.71 -0.12
CA VAL A 156 -8.10 1.99 -1.07
C VAL A 156 -7.55 0.73 -1.73
N GLY A 157 -7.45 -0.37 -0.97
CA GLY A 157 -6.97 -1.65 -1.47
C GLY A 157 -7.93 -2.29 -2.46
N LEU A 158 -9.24 -2.23 -2.19
CA LEU A 158 -10.27 -2.73 -3.10
C LEU A 158 -10.24 -1.98 -4.44
N VAL A 159 -10.03 -0.66 -4.42
CA VAL A 159 -9.84 0.14 -5.65
C VAL A 159 -8.60 -0.32 -6.42
N LEU A 160 -7.46 -0.41 -5.73
CA LEU A 160 -6.19 -0.82 -6.34
C LEU A 160 -6.24 -2.24 -6.92
N LEU A 161 -6.89 -3.17 -6.20
CA LEU A 161 -7.07 -4.55 -6.61
C LEU A 161 -8.06 -4.68 -7.78
N ALA A 162 -9.16 -3.93 -7.76
CA ALA A 162 -10.18 -3.96 -8.79
C ALA A 162 -9.66 -3.51 -10.16
N HIS A 163 -8.68 -2.59 -10.16
CA HIS A 163 -8.00 -2.09 -11.36
C HIS A 163 -6.63 -2.73 -11.61
N GLY A 164 -6.22 -3.70 -10.78
CA GLY A 164 -5.02 -4.50 -11.00
C GLY A 164 -5.19 -5.55 -12.09
N SER A 165 -4.11 -6.24 -12.44
CA SER A 165 -4.16 -7.32 -13.43
C SER A 165 -4.99 -8.50 -12.95
N ALA A 166 -5.49 -9.32 -13.89
CA ALA A 166 -6.22 -10.55 -13.55
C ALA A 166 -5.35 -11.50 -12.70
N GLN A 167 -4.05 -11.58 -12.99
CA GLN A 167 -3.10 -12.39 -12.22
C GLN A 167 -3.00 -11.92 -10.77
N LEU A 168 -2.96 -10.61 -10.53
CA LEU A 168 -2.96 -10.05 -9.16
C LEU A 168 -4.27 -10.39 -8.44
N GLN A 169 -5.41 -10.22 -9.12
CA GLN A 169 -6.72 -10.52 -8.55
C GLN A 169 -6.82 -11.99 -8.13
N GLU A 170 -6.35 -12.90 -8.98
CA GLU A 170 -6.35 -14.34 -8.65
C GLU A 170 -5.33 -14.70 -7.56
N GLN A 171 -4.15 -14.07 -7.55
CA GLN A 171 -3.18 -14.26 -6.46
C GLN A 171 -3.76 -13.86 -5.10
N VAL A 172 -4.46 -12.73 -5.02
CA VAL A 172 -5.11 -12.31 -3.76
C VAL A 172 -6.27 -13.23 -3.41
N CYS A 173 -7.13 -13.58 -4.37
CA CYS A 173 -8.29 -14.45 -4.14
C CYS A 173 -7.91 -15.89 -3.75
N ALA A 174 -6.76 -16.39 -4.18
CA ALA A 174 -6.25 -17.72 -3.83
C ALA A 174 -5.44 -17.73 -2.53
N GLY A 175 -5.00 -16.55 -2.06
CA GLY A 175 -4.21 -16.40 -0.85
C GLY A 175 -5.04 -16.39 0.44
N PRO A 176 -4.37 -16.41 1.61
CA PRO A 176 -5.05 -16.26 2.89
C PRO A 176 -5.64 -14.85 3.03
N LEU A 177 -6.96 -14.76 3.18
CA LEU A 177 -7.67 -13.51 3.42
C LEU A 177 -7.87 -13.32 4.92
N ALA A 178 -7.01 -12.50 5.53
CA ALA A 178 -7.09 -12.18 6.95
C ALA A 178 -8.45 -11.54 7.31
N SER A 179 -9.02 -11.97 8.43
CA SER A 179 -10.24 -11.40 9.02
C SER A 179 -9.85 -10.44 10.13
N PHE A 180 -10.33 -9.19 10.05
CA PHE A 180 -10.11 -8.18 11.09
C PHE A 180 -11.38 -7.91 11.89
N THR A 181 -12.53 -8.04 11.24
CA THR A 181 -13.87 -7.95 11.81
C THR A 181 -14.76 -9.01 11.15
N PRO A 182 -15.95 -9.31 11.70
CA PRO A 182 -16.95 -10.15 11.03
C PRO A 182 -17.40 -9.60 9.66
N HIS A 183 -17.13 -8.32 9.37
CA HIS A 183 -17.48 -7.65 8.12
C HIS A 183 -16.39 -7.74 7.05
N THR A 184 -15.16 -8.12 7.42
CA THR A 184 -14.05 -8.25 6.46
C THR A 184 -14.39 -9.24 5.35
N VAL A 185 -14.18 -8.86 4.09
CA VAL A 185 -14.45 -9.73 2.94
C VAL A 185 -13.36 -10.80 2.81
N THR A 186 -13.59 -11.99 3.35
CA THR A 186 -12.63 -13.11 3.34
C THR A 186 -13.00 -14.25 2.39
N GLU A 187 -14.15 -14.17 1.71
CA GLU A 187 -14.59 -15.17 0.74
C GLU A 187 -14.18 -14.75 -0.69
N PRO A 188 -13.46 -15.60 -1.45
CA PRO A 188 -12.99 -15.25 -2.80
C PRO A 188 -14.11 -14.89 -3.79
N ALA A 189 -15.25 -15.58 -3.74
CA ALA A 189 -16.39 -15.28 -4.61
C ALA A 189 -17.03 -13.92 -4.27
N ARG A 190 -17.14 -13.58 -2.98
CA ARG A 190 -17.59 -12.27 -2.51
C ARG A 190 -16.60 -11.18 -2.92
N LEU A 191 -15.30 -11.42 -2.75
CA LEU A 191 -14.26 -10.47 -3.16
C LEU A 191 -14.35 -10.16 -4.65
N ARG A 192 -14.42 -11.18 -5.54
CA ARG A 192 -14.56 -10.96 -6.98
C ARG A 192 -15.79 -10.11 -7.34
N ARG A 193 -16.94 -10.35 -6.67
CA ARG A 193 -18.15 -9.53 -6.84
C ARG A 193 -17.92 -8.08 -6.42
N THR A 194 -17.29 -7.86 -5.25
CA THR A 194 -16.91 -6.53 -4.78
C THR A 194 -16.00 -5.82 -5.79
N LEU A 195 -14.97 -6.48 -6.32
CA LEU A 195 -14.07 -5.87 -7.31
C LEU A 195 -14.78 -5.50 -8.61
N ALA A 196 -15.74 -6.31 -9.05
CA ALA A 196 -16.58 -5.98 -10.21
C ALA A 196 -17.46 -4.75 -9.96
N GLU A 197 -18.03 -4.63 -8.75
CA GLU A 197 -18.81 -3.45 -8.35
C GLU A 197 -17.97 -2.18 -8.30
N VAL A 198 -16.75 -2.27 -7.76
CA VAL A 198 -15.81 -1.15 -7.71
C VAL A 198 -15.46 -0.65 -9.11
N ARG A 199 -15.24 -1.56 -10.07
CA ARG A 199 -15.00 -1.17 -11.47
C ARG A 199 -16.22 -0.49 -12.10
N ARG A 200 -17.44 -0.93 -11.78
CA ARG A 200 -18.68 -0.39 -12.35
C ARG A 200 -19.03 0.98 -11.78
N SER A 201 -18.99 1.13 -10.45
CA SER A 201 -19.34 2.35 -9.74
C SER A 201 -18.21 3.40 -9.77
N GLY A 202 -16.96 2.97 -9.94
CA GLY A 202 -15.79 3.83 -9.92
C GLY A 202 -15.38 4.30 -8.52
N CYS A 203 -15.87 3.63 -7.48
CA CYS A 203 -15.48 3.84 -6.09
C CYS A 203 -15.60 2.52 -5.30
N ALA A 204 -14.89 2.42 -4.17
CA ALA A 204 -15.11 1.36 -3.20
C ALA A 204 -15.71 1.93 -1.92
N VAL A 205 -16.69 1.23 -1.36
CA VAL A 205 -17.19 1.47 -0.01
C VAL A 205 -16.78 0.27 0.83
N SER A 206 -16.00 0.53 1.87
CA SER A 206 -15.57 -0.48 2.82
C SER A 206 -16.14 -0.13 4.19
N ASP A 207 -17.25 -0.78 4.51
CA ASP A 207 -17.99 -0.66 5.77
C ASP A 207 -17.46 -1.67 6.79
N ARG A 208 -16.89 -1.16 7.89
CA ARG A 208 -16.45 -1.90 9.08
C ARG A 208 -15.48 -3.06 8.85
N GLN A 209 -14.74 -3.06 7.73
CA GLN A 209 -13.86 -4.18 7.39
C GLN A 209 -12.57 -4.26 8.21
N ILE A 210 -12.12 -3.15 8.81
CA ILE A 210 -10.88 -3.09 9.62
C ILE A 210 -11.19 -2.87 11.11
N THR A 211 -12.15 -2.00 11.42
CA THR A 211 -12.66 -1.77 12.78
C THR A 211 -14.18 -1.64 12.73
N GLU A 212 -14.87 -1.94 13.82
CA GLU A 212 -16.34 -1.95 13.92
C GLU A 212 -16.98 -0.56 13.84
N ASP A 213 -16.19 0.50 13.92
CA ASP A 213 -16.64 1.89 13.97
C ASP A 213 -16.34 2.69 12.69
N ALA A 214 -15.62 2.11 11.72
CA ALA A 214 -15.11 2.83 10.57
C ALA A 214 -15.80 2.46 9.25
N LEU A 215 -16.15 3.47 8.45
CA LEU A 215 -16.51 3.32 7.05
C LEU A 215 -15.53 4.12 6.19
N SER A 216 -15.09 3.55 5.08
CA SER A 216 -14.24 4.27 4.11
C SER A 216 -14.82 4.28 2.71
N VAL A 217 -14.71 5.42 2.04
CA VAL A 217 -15.06 5.58 0.63
C VAL A 217 -13.79 5.94 -0.13
N ALA A 218 -13.48 5.17 -1.18
CA ALA A 218 -12.24 5.30 -1.94
C ALA A 218 -12.49 5.43 -3.45
N ALA A 219 -11.63 6.16 -4.15
CA ALA A 219 -11.69 6.32 -5.61
C ALA A 219 -10.29 6.20 -6.26
N PRO A 220 -10.24 5.73 -7.53
CA PRO A 220 -8.98 5.49 -8.23
C PRO A 220 -8.30 6.78 -8.66
N VAL A 221 -6.99 6.85 -8.46
CA VAL A 221 -6.10 7.85 -9.05
C VAL A 221 -5.40 7.25 -10.25
N ARG A 222 -5.54 7.89 -11.41
CA ARG A 222 -4.98 7.46 -12.69
C ARG A 222 -3.71 8.25 -13.01
N GLY A 223 -2.69 7.55 -13.48
CA GLY A 223 -1.51 8.19 -14.06
C GLY A 223 -1.73 8.60 -15.51
N ALA A 224 -0.71 9.22 -16.13
CA ALA A 224 -0.76 9.71 -17.52
C ALA A 224 -1.26 8.67 -18.55
N ARG A 225 -0.93 7.38 -18.37
CA ARG A 225 -1.36 6.28 -19.26
C ARG A 225 -2.79 5.78 -19.00
N GLY A 226 -3.54 6.43 -18.11
CA GLY A 226 -4.90 6.02 -17.73
C GLY A 226 -4.98 4.84 -16.76
N THR A 227 -3.86 4.18 -16.46
CA THR A 227 -3.79 3.10 -15.46
C THR A 227 -3.94 3.65 -14.05
N VAL A 228 -4.61 2.89 -13.17
CA VAL A 228 -4.73 3.27 -11.75
C VAL A 228 -3.38 3.04 -11.06
N VAL A 229 -2.82 4.10 -10.49
CA VAL A 229 -1.49 4.11 -9.85
C VAL A 229 -1.57 4.31 -8.34
N ALA A 230 -2.67 4.88 -7.85
CA ALA A 230 -2.93 5.13 -6.44
C ALA A 230 -4.45 5.14 -6.18
N SER A 231 -4.83 5.29 -4.92
CA SER A 231 -6.21 5.50 -4.49
C SER A 231 -6.26 6.57 -3.41
N VAL A 232 -7.28 7.42 -3.48
CA VAL A 232 -7.65 8.37 -2.41
C VAL A 232 -8.85 7.81 -1.67
N SER A 233 -8.92 8.02 -0.36
CA SER A 233 -10.11 7.69 0.43
C SER A 233 -10.38 8.70 1.53
N VAL A 234 -11.64 8.77 1.94
CA VAL A 234 -12.05 9.37 3.22
C VAL A 234 -12.53 8.26 4.17
N VAL A 235 -12.23 8.38 5.46
CA VAL A 235 -12.67 7.45 6.51
C VAL A 235 -13.43 8.21 7.59
N VAL A 236 -14.63 7.74 7.87
CA VAL A 236 -15.63 8.37 8.74
C VAL A 236 -16.19 7.36 9.75
N HIS A 237 -16.87 7.84 10.78
CA HIS A 237 -17.62 6.96 11.70
C HIS A 237 -18.79 6.28 10.98
N ALA A 238 -18.92 4.96 11.14
CA ALA A 238 -19.89 4.15 10.41
C ALA A 238 -21.36 4.45 10.78
N GLN A 239 -21.62 4.87 12.02
CA GLN A 239 -22.99 5.05 12.55
C GLN A 239 -23.80 6.11 11.81
N ASP A 240 -23.15 7.17 11.32
CA ASP A 240 -23.79 8.32 10.66
C ASP A 240 -23.18 8.68 9.29
N ALA A 241 -22.49 7.72 8.67
CA ALA A 241 -21.69 7.98 7.46
C ALA A 241 -22.56 8.46 6.27
N PRO A 242 -22.37 9.70 5.77
CA PRO A 242 -23.11 10.22 4.63
C PRO A 242 -22.53 9.70 3.30
N THR A 243 -22.51 8.37 3.12
CA THR A 243 -21.81 7.68 2.03
C THR A 243 -22.16 8.26 0.65
N ARG A 244 -23.44 8.59 0.40
CA ARG A 244 -23.88 9.19 -0.87
C ARG A 244 -23.25 10.56 -1.15
N ALA A 245 -22.96 11.35 -0.12
CA ALA A 245 -22.29 12.64 -0.23
C ALA A 245 -20.76 12.50 -0.34
N LEU A 246 -20.18 11.48 0.31
CA LEU A 246 -18.72 11.24 0.28
C LEU A 246 -18.23 10.72 -1.08
N ILE A 247 -19.01 9.88 -1.76
CA ILE A 247 -18.65 9.33 -3.08
C ILE A 247 -18.27 10.42 -4.10
N PRO A 248 -19.10 11.44 -4.37
CA PRO A 248 -18.73 12.48 -5.33
C PRO A 248 -17.51 13.28 -4.86
N ALA A 249 -17.39 13.62 -3.57
CA ALA A 249 -16.24 14.37 -3.04
C ALA A 249 -14.91 13.62 -3.26
N VAL A 250 -14.84 12.34 -2.88
CA VAL A 250 -13.65 11.51 -3.06
C VAL A 250 -13.31 11.31 -4.54
N ARG A 251 -14.32 11.15 -5.40
CA ARG A 251 -14.12 11.03 -6.85
C ARG A 251 -13.59 12.31 -7.48
N VAL A 252 -14.06 13.48 -7.03
CA VAL A 252 -13.56 14.78 -7.49
C VAL A 252 -12.09 14.95 -7.09
N ALA A 253 -11.76 14.69 -5.83
CA ALA A 253 -10.39 14.72 -5.35
C ALA A 253 -9.48 13.78 -6.15
N ALA A 254 -9.84 12.50 -6.29
CA ALA A 254 -9.05 11.51 -7.02
C ALA A 254 -8.85 11.89 -8.51
N ARG A 255 -9.86 12.50 -9.16
CA ARG A 255 -9.73 13.03 -10.52
C ARG A 255 -8.82 14.23 -10.59
N GLY A 256 -8.86 15.13 -9.59
CA GLY A 256 -7.94 16.24 -9.43
C GLY A 256 -6.49 15.77 -9.39
N VAL A 257 -6.20 14.84 -8.46
CA VAL A 257 -4.88 14.19 -8.37
C VAL A 257 -4.49 13.56 -9.72
N SER A 258 -5.40 12.81 -10.34
CA SER A 258 -5.14 12.16 -11.62
C SER A 258 -4.71 13.16 -12.71
N ARG A 259 -5.39 14.31 -12.82
CA ARG A 259 -5.04 15.36 -13.79
C ARG A 259 -3.66 15.95 -13.52
N SER A 260 -3.32 16.19 -12.25
CA SER A 260 -1.98 16.66 -11.88
C SER A 260 -0.89 15.62 -12.18
N LEU A 261 -1.23 14.33 -12.21
CA LEU A 261 -0.35 13.25 -12.68
C LEU A 261 -0.36 13.05 -14.21
N GLY A 262 -0.96 13.98 -14.95
CA GLY A 262 -1.00 13.99 -16.42
C GLY A 262 -2.11 13.13 -17.03
N TRP A 263 -3.06 12.61 -16.25
CA TRP A 263 -4.22 11.90 -16.81
C TRP A 263 -5.16 12.89 -17.51
N ARG A 264 -5.44 12.61 -18.78
CA ARG A 264 -6.49 13.30 -19.54
C ARG A 264 -7.67 12.34 -19.69
N PRO A 265 -8.89 12.71 -19.26
CA PRO A 265 -10.07 11.93 -19.62
C PRO A 265 -10.15 11.91 -21.14
N CYS A 266 -10.46 10.76 -21.72
CA CYS A 266 -10.77 10.69 -23.15
C CYS A 266 -11.92 11.67 -23.39
N GLN A 267 -11.64 12.79 -24.06
CA GLN A 267 -12.70 13.68 -24.52
C GLN A 267 -13.48 12.90 -25.57
N ALA A 268 -14.78 12.72 -25.35
CA ALA A 268 -15.66 12.32 -26.44
C ALA A 268 -15.48 13.36 -27.56
N PRO A 269 -15.41 12.94 -28.85
CA PRO A 269 -15.28 13.89 -29.94
C PRO A 269 -16.42 14.90 -29.82
N VAL A 270 -16.06 16.18 -29.70
CA VAL A 270 -17.01 17.29 -29.83
C VAL A 270 -17.53 17.16 -31.25
N THR A 271 -18.78 16.70 -31.40
CA THR A 271 -19.48 16.80 -32.67
C THR A 271 -19.70 18.28 -32.90
N ASP A 272 -18.82 18.89 -33.70
CA ASP A 272 -18.98 20.24 -34.19
C ASP A 272 -20.25 20.26 -35.04
N SER A 273 -21.35 20.74 -34.47
CA SER A 273 -22.57 21.03 -35.22
C SER A 273 -22.37 22.33 -35.97
N GLY A 274 -21.47 22.26 -36.97
CA GLY A 274 -21.18 23.31 -37.92
C GLY A 274 -22.32 23.46 -38.91
N GLY A 275 -23.10 24.54 -38.71
CA GLY A 275 -23.67 25.41 -39.74
C GLY A 275 -24.32 24.77 -40.97
N THR A 276 -25.64 24.67 -40.95
CA THR A 276 -26.43 24.72 -42.19
C THR A 276 -26.63 26.18 -42.57
N HIS A 277 -25.79 26.67 -43.49
CA HIS A 277 -26.20 27.73 -44.42
C HIS A 277 -27.36 27.22 -45.26
N GLY A 278 -28.43 28.01 -45.39
CA GLY A 278 -29.58 27.70 -46.22
C GLY A 278 -30.34 28.96 -46.60
N VAL A 279 -29.83 29.59 -47.66
CA VAL A 279 -30.43 30.45 -48.71
C VAL A 279 -31.83 31.01 -48.45
#